data_AF-A0A924F580-F1
#
_entry.id   AF-A0A924F580-F1
#
_cell.length_a   1.000
_cell.length_b   1.000
_cell.length_c   1.000
_cell.angle_alpha   90.00
_cell.angle_beta   90.00
_cell.angle_gamma   90.00
#
_symmetry.space_group_name_H-M   'P 1'
#
loop_
_entity.id
_entity.type
_entity.pdbx_description
1 polymer ?
#
loop_
_entity_poly.entity_id
_entity_poly.type
_entity_poly.pdbx_seq_one_letter_code
_entity_poly.pdbx_strand_id
1 'polypeptide(L)'
;MMHQRRTAPAWRWTAQGWQFALRLLAACSCLLATAVPLHAHEVPERVAVRAYVQHDRSTLRMLVRVPLEAMRDVDFPLRSDGSLDLVRVRPLLHDAALLWIANSIRITADGRALGVARIMAARVALPNDRSFASFNAARATFGRAPL
;
A
#
# COMPACT_ATOMS: atom_id res chain seq x y z
N MET A 1 70.20 -32.81 -43.55
CA MET A 1 70.02 -31.81 -42.47
C MET A 1 68.78 -30.98 -42.82
N MET A 2 67.62 -31.36 -42.29
CA MET A 2 66.30 -30.92 -42.76
C MET A 2 65.54 -30.37 -41.55
N HIS A 3 65.39 -29.04 -41.49
CA HIS A 3 64.81 -28.34 -40.34
C HIS A 3 63.34 -28.04 -40.64
N GLN A 4 62.44 -28.91 -40.18
CA GLN A 4 60.99 -28.64 -40.23
C GLN A 4 60.61 -27.62 -39.15
N ARG A 5 60.14 -26.44 -39.55
CA ARG A 5 59.48 -25.49 -38.64
C ARG A 5 57.99 -25.84 -38.58
N ARG A 6 57.53 -26.31 -37.42
CA ARG A 6 56.09 -26.45 -37.11
C ARG A 6 55.52 -25.07 -36.76
N THR A 7 54.59 -24.56 -37.56
CA THR A 7 53.77 -23.40 -37.19
C THR A 7 52.46 -23.90 -36.58
N ALA A 8 52.19 -23.51 -35.33
CA ALA A 8 50.90 -23.77 -34.69
C ALA A 8 49.84 -22.81 -35.26
N PRO A 9 48.60 -23.25 -35.54
CA PRO A 9 47.63 -22.42 -36.22
C PRO A 9 46.93 -21.48 -35.22
N ALA A 10 46.98 -20.17 -35.50
CA ALA A 10 46.48 -19.07 -34.67
C ALA A 10 44.93 -18.96 -34.60
N TRP A 11 44.19 -20.01 -34.93
CA TRP A 11 42.73 -19.95 -35.15
C TRP A 11 41.88 -20.24 -33.90
N ARG A 12 42.48 -20.65 -32.78
CA ARG A 12 41.73 -21.10 -31.57
C ARG A 12 41.20 -19.95 -30.70
N TRP A 13 41.60 -18.71 -30.95
CA TRP A 13 41.26 -17.55 -30.13
C TRP A 13 39.84 -17.01 -30.38
N THR A 14 39.27 -17.20 -31.57
CA THR A 14 37.93 -16.68 -31.93
C THR A 14 36.80 -17.60 -31.46
N ALA A 15 36.96 -18.91 -31.60
CA ALA A 15 35.94 -19.90 -31.22
C ALA A 15 35.66 -19.93 -29.71
N GLN A 16 36.70 -19.71 -28.89
CA GLN A 16 36.58 -19.65 -27.43
C GLN A 16 35.72 -18.44 -27.00
N GLY A 17 35.90 -17.28 -27.64
CA GLY A 17 35.11 -16.08 -27.36
C GLY A 17 33.62 -16.24 -27.66
N TRP A 18 33.28 -16.98 -28.72
CA TRP A 18 31.89 -17.23 -29.11
C TRP A 18 31.17 -18.17 -28.13
N GLN A 19 31.86 -19.19 -27.61
CA GLN A 19 31.30 -20.06 -26.58
C GLN A 19 31.05 -19.32 -25.26
N PHE A 20 31.92 -18.39 -24.89
CA PHE A 20 31.70 -17.52 -23.74
C PHE A 20 30.51 -16.58 -23.96
N ALA A 21 30.41 -15.96 -25.13
CA ALA A 21 29.28 -15.10 -25.48
C ALA A 21 27.93 -15.85 -25.43
N LEU A 22 27.88 -17.07 -25.98
CA LEU A 22 26.67 -17.91 -25.95
C LEU A 22 26.28 -18.34 -24.53
N ARG A 23 27.26 -18.69 -23.69
CA ARG A 23 27.01 -19.03 -22.28
C ARG A 23 26.50 -17.83 -21.48
N LEU A 24 27.06 -16.65 -21.72
CA LEU A 24 26.60 -15.41 -21.08
C LEU A 24 25.17 -15.05 -21.53
N LEU A 25 24.87 -15.18 -22.83
CA LEU A 25 23.53 -14.96 -23.37
C LEU A 25 22.52 -15.94 -22.77
N ALA A 26 22.86 -17.23 -22.70
CA ALA A 26 21.99 -18.25 -22.09
C ALA A 26 21.77 -18.00 -20.59
N ALA A 27 22.83 -17.63 -19.85
CA ALA A 27 22.70 -17.28 -18.43
C ALA A 27 21.82 -16.04 -18.22
N CYS A 28 22.02 -14.97 -18.99
CA CYS A 28 21.17 -13.78 -18.97
C CYS A 28 19.72 -14.11 -19.31
N SER A 29 19.48 -14.94 -20.33
CA SER A 29 18.13 -15.35 -20.71
C SER A 29 17.45 -16.15 -19.59
N CYS A 30 18.19 -17.00 -18.88
CA CYS A 30 17.66 -17.79 -17.76
C CYS A 30 17.31 -16.87 -16.57
N LEU A 31 18.19 -15.92 -16.25
CA LEU A 31 17.95 -14.90 -15.21
C LEU A 31 16.69 -14.06 -15.51
N LEU A 32 16.53 -13.61 -16.75
CA LEU A 32 15.36 -12.84 -17.20
C LEU A 32 14.07 -13.67 -17.17
N ALA A 33 14.13 -14.97 -17.48
CA ALA A 33 12.97 -15.87 -17.40
C ALA A 33 12.48 -16.10 -15.97
N THR A 34 13.33 -15.92 -14.96
CA THR A 34 12.97 -16.02 -13.53
C THR A 34 12.53 -14.69 -12.92
N ALA A 35 12.40 -13.62 -13.71
CA ALA A 35 11.94 -12.33 -13.22
C ALA A 35 10.47 -12.43 -12.78
N VAL A 36 10.24 -12.48 -11.47
CA VAL A 36 8.91 -12.39 -10.87
C VAL A 36 8.44 -10.93 -11.02
N PRO A 37 7.21 -10.67 -11.50
CA PRO A 37 6.66 -9.32 -11.48
C PRO A 37 6.58 -8.83 -10.04
N LEU A 38 7.40 -7.85 -9.70
CA LEU A 38 7.26 -7.10 -8.46
C LEU A 38 6.01 -6.22 -8.60
N HIS A 39 4.92 -6.61 -7.95
CA HIS A 39 3.81 -5.69 -7.69
C HIS A 39 4.26 -4.67 -6.64
N ALA A 40 4.94 -3.63 -7.10
CA ALA A 40 5.13 -2.43 -6.32
C ALA A 40 3.76 -1.75 -6.17
N HIS A 41 3.20 -1.79 -4.97
CA HIS A 41 1.97 -1.09 -4.66
C HIS A 41 2.22 0.42 -4.77
N GLU A 42 1.60 1.05 -5.76
CA GLU A 42 1.73 2.49 -6.04
C GLU A 42 1.30 3.30 -4.82
N VAL A 43 2.15 4.25 -4.39
CA VAL A 43 1.80 5.19 -3.31
C VAL A 43 1.02 6.33 -3.96
N PRO A 44 -0.19 6.66 -3.50
CA PRO A 44 -0.88 7.83 -4.02
C PRO A 44 0.00 9.06 -3.76
N GLU A 45 0.32 9.84 -4.79
CA GLU A 45 1.12 11.07 -4.63
C GLU A 45 0.48 12.03 -3.62
N ARG A 46 -0.86 12.04 -3.55
CA ARG A 46 -1.65 12.84 -2.60
C ARG A 46 -2.91 12.12 -2.18
N VAL A 47 -3.22 12.19 -0.89
CA VAL A 47 -4.52 11.77 -0.34
C VAL A 47 -5.16 12.94 0.39
N ALA A 48 -6.47 13.11 0.19
CA ALA A 48 -7.23 14.14 0.89
C ALA A 48 -7.84 13.56 2.17
N VAL A 49 -7.30 13.94 3.32
CA VAL A 49 -7.90 13.66 4.64
C VAL A 49 -8.84 14.80 4.99
N ARG A 50 -10.07 14.47 5.42
CA ARG A 50 -11.01 15.45 5.97
C ARG A 50 -11.37 15.06 7.39
N ALA A 51 -11.29 16.03 8.29
CA ALA A 51 -11.68 15.85 9.67
C ALA A 51 -12.60 16.96 10.15
N TYR A 52 -13.52 16.59 11.05
CA TYR A 52 -14.29 17.53 11.86
C TYR A 52 -13.98 17.27 13.34
N VAL A 53 -13.84 18.34 14.10
CA VAL A 53 -13.64 18.29 15.55
C VAL A 53 -14.75 19.09 16.21
N GLN A 54 -15.38 18.50 17.23
CA GLN A 54 -16.33 19.18 18.10
C GLN A 54 -15.96 18.85 19.54
N HIS A 55 -16.02 19.84 20.42
CA HIS A 55 -15.82 19.62 21.85
C HIS A 55 -17.10 19.94 22.62
N ASP A 56 -17.39 19.11 23.63
CA ASP A 56 -18.26 19.45 24.75
C ASP A 56 -17.40 19.52 26.02
N ARG A 57 -17.97 20.06 27.12
CA ARG A 57 -17.26 20.40 28.38
C ARG A 57 -16.12 19.45 28.77
N SER A 58 -16.31 18.14 28.61
CA SER A 58 -15.31 17.12 28.98
C SER A 58 -14.91 16.18 27.83
N THR A 59 -15.55 16.26 26.66
CA THR A 59 -15.34 15.31 25.56
C THR A 59 -14.99 16.02 24.27
N LEU A 60 -13.87 15.62 23.66
CA LEU A 60 -13.55 15.98 22.28
C LEU A 60 -13.95 14.83 21.36
N ARG A 61 -14.79 15.13 20.37
CA ARG A 61 -15.24 14.20 19.34
C ARG A 61 -14.64 14.59 18.01
N MET A 62 -14.09 13.60 17.32
CA MET A 62 -13.50 13.77 16.00
C MET A 62 -14.15 12.80 15.02
N LEU A 63 -14.47 13.28 13.83
CA LEU A 63 -14.85 12.46 12.69
C LEU A 63 -13.77 12.60 11.64
N VAL A 64 -13.25 11.49 11.12
CA VAL A 64 -12.17 11.48 10.14
C VAL A 64 -12.60 10.67 8.93
N ARG A 65 -12.40 11.21 7.74
CA ARG A 65 -12.54 10.52 6.47
C ARG A 65 -11.19 10.49 5.78
N VAL A 66 -10.75 9.29 5.47
CA VAL A 66 -9.48 9.02 4.80
C VAL A 66 -9.73 8.05 3.63
N PRO A 67 -9.08 8.25 2.47
CA PRO A 67 -9.14 7.27 1.38
C PRO A 67 -8.63 5.91 1.85
N LEU A 68 -9.30 4.84 1.42
CA LEU A 68 -8.94 3.48 1.85
C LEU A 68 -7.55 3.09 1.36
N GLU A 69 -7.17 3.62 0.19
CA GLU A 69 -5.87 3.43 -0.46
C GLU A 69 -4.71 4.01 0.36
N ALA A 70 -5.00 4.88 1.33
CA ALA A 70 -3.99 5.41 2.27
C ALA A 70 -3.64 4.45 3.41
N MET A 71 -4.42 3.38 3.60
CA MET A 71 -4.33 2.44 4.74
C MET A 71 -3.48 1.21 4.36
N ARG A 72 -2.20 1.43 4.07
CA ARG A 72 -1.38 0.47 3.29
C ARG A 72 -1.04 -0.85 3.99
N ASP A 73 -1.00 -0.86 5.31
CA ASP A 73 -0.61 -2.03 6.11
C ASP A 73 -1.83 -2.86 6.53
N VAL A 74 -2.92 -2.77 5.75
CA VAL A 74 -4.16 -3.51 5.96
C VAL A 74 -4.56 -4.19 4.66
N ASP A 75 -4.59 -5.52 4.67
CA ASP A 75 -5.06 -6.30 3.52
C ASP A 75 -6.58 -6.25 3.44
N PHE A 76 -7.10 -5.33 2.64
CA PHE A 76 -8.53 -5.19 2.42
C PHE A 76 -9.07 -6.31 1.52
N PRO A 77 -10.08 -7.08 1.97
CA PRO A 77 -10.60 -8.20 1.20
C PRO A 77 -11.32 -7.69 -0.04
N LEU A 78 -10.90 -8.16 -1.21
CA LEU A 78 -11.56 -7.88 -2.49
C LEU A 78 -12.37 -9.10 -2.95
N ARG A 79 -13.43 -8.85 -3.70
CA ARG A 79 -14.18 -9.86 -4.45
C ARG A 79 -13.45 -10.19 -5.76
N SER A 80 -13.93 -11.19 -6.49
CA SER A 80 -13.34 -11.61 -7.77
C SER A 80 -13.36 -10.53 -8.85
N ASP A 81 -14.27 -9.57 -8.76
CA ASP A 81 -14.39 -8.42 -9.67
C ASP A 81 -13.49 -7.23 -9.26
N GLY A 82 -12.68 -7.38 -8.21
CA GLY A 82 -11.82 -6.33 -7.66
C GLY A 82 -12.55 -5.34 -6.76
N SER A 83 -13.85 -5.49 -6.53
CA SER A 83 -14.63 -4.66 -5.60
C SER A 83 -14.32 -5.01 -4.14
N LEU A 84 -14.43 -4.05 -3.23
CA LEU A 84 -14.24 -4.29 -1.79
C LEU A 84 -15.33 -5.23 -1.26
N ASP A 85 -14.95 -6.32 -0.58
CA ASP A 85 -15.88 -7.19 0.11
C ASP A 85 -16.36 -6.53 1.42
N LEU A 86 -17.52 -5.87 1.34
CA LEU A 86 -18.12 -5.13 2.44
C LEU A 86 -18.48 -6.01 3.65
N VAL A 87 -18.65 -7.32 3.50
CA VAL A 87 -18.94 -8.21 4.63
C VAL A 87 -17.64 -8.56 5.35
N ARG A 88 -16.63 -8.98 4.59
CA ARG A 88 -15.33 -9.39 5.14
C ARG A 88 -14.50 -8.23 5.68
N VAL A 89 -14.69 -7.02 5.17
CA VAL A 89 -13.92 -5.85 5.62
C VAL A 89 -14.37 -5.31 6.98
N ARG A 90 -15.65 -5.48 7.35
CA ARG A 90 -16.23 -4.94 8.61
C ARG A 90 -15.37 -5.19 9.85
N PRO A 91 -14.93 -6.41 10.16
CA PRO A 91 -14.12 -6.67 11.35
C PRO A 91 -12.75 -5.96 11.33
N LEU A 92 -12.21 -5.65 10.14
CA LEU A 92 -10.89 -5.01 10.00
C LEU A 92 -10.92 -3.49 10.21
N LEU A 93 -12.09 -2.86 10.05
CA LEU A 93 -12.19 -1.39 10.03
C LEU A 93 -11.79 -0.74 11.36
N HIS A 94 -12.10 -1.38 12.47
CA HIS A 94 -11.73 -0.87 13.80
C HIS A 94 -10.22 -0.83 13.96
N ASP A 95 -9.55 -1.93 13.63
CA ASP A 95 -8.10 -2.07 13.83
C ASP A 95 -7.33 -1.23 12.82
N ALA A 96 -7.81 -1.12 11.58
CA ALA A 96 -7.29 -0.20 10.60
C ALA A 96 -7.36 1.26 11.08
N ALA A 97 -8.50 1.68 11.65
CA ALA A 97 -8.67 3.02 12.20
C ALA A 97 -7.77 3.27 13.42
N LEU A 98 -7.58 2.26 14.28
CA LEU A 98 -6.66 2.36 15.41
C LEU A 98 -5.22 2.55 14.94
N LEU A 99 -4.76 1.67 14.04
CA LEU A 99 -3.39 1.62 13.52
C LEU A 99 -3.01 2.92 12.80
N TRP A 100 -3.85 3.38 11.87
CA TRP A 100 -3.50 4.47 10.96
C TRP A 100 -3.98 5.84 11.41
N ILE A 101 -5.08 5.92 12.17
CA ILE A 101 -5.73 7.19 12.52
C ILE A 101 -5.58 7.52 14.00
N ALA A 102 -6.06 6.68 14.91
CA ALA A 102 -6.01 7.02 16.33
C ALA A 102 -4.57 7.20 16.85
N ASN A 103 -3.65 6.31 16.44
CA ASN A 103 -2.25 6.36 16.86
C ASN A 103 -1.47 7.54 16.25
N SER A 104 -1.95 8.12 15.13
CA SER A 104 -1.32 9.27 14.49
C SER A 104 -1.84 10.62 15.01
N ILE A 105 -2.90 10.61 15.83
CA ILE A 105 -3.50 11.83 16.38
C ILE A 105 -2.96 12.08 17.79
N ARG A 106 -2.40 13.28 17.99
CA ARG A 106 -2.05 13.79 19.32
C ARG A 106 -2.79 15.09 19.57
N ILE A 107 -3.59 15.11 20.64
CA ILE A 107 -4.34 16.31 21.05
C ILE A 107 -3.89 16.71 22.44
N THR A 108 -3.62 18.00 22.60
CA THR A 108 -3.30 18.63 23.87
C THR A 108 -4.32 19.70 24.23
N ALA A 109 -4.60 19.85 25.52
CA ALA A 109 -5.37 20.94 26.09
C ALA A 109 -4.57 21.51 27.26
N ASP A 110 -4.32 22.83 27.24
CA ASP A 110 -3.56 23.53 28.28
C ASP A 110 -2.21 22.87 28.61
N GLY A 111 -1.50 22.44 27.56
CA GLY A 111 -0.18 21.78 27.68
C GLY A 111 -0.23 20.31 28.13
N ARG A 112 -1.41 19.74 28.38
CA ARG A 112 -1.58 18.33 28.78
C ARG A 112 -2.16 17.49 27.64
N ALA A 113 -1.65 16.29 27.42
CA ALA A 113 -2.22 15.36 26.45
C ALA A 113 -3.60 14.84 26.92
N LEU A 114 -4.59 14.83 26.02
CA LEU A 114 -5.93 14.32 26.32
C LEU A 114 -6.01 12.77 26.38
N GLY A 115 -4.89 12.07 26.14
CA GLY A 115 -4.80 10.62 26.13
C GLY A 115 -4.99 10.00 24.75
N VAL A 116 -5.20 8.69 24.73
CA VAL A 116 -5.36 7.90 23.49
C VAL A 116 -6.79 8.05 22.96
N ALA A 117 -6.93 8.29 21.66
CA ALA A 117 -8.23 8.36 21.02
C ALA A 117 -8.94 7.00 21.09
N ARG A 118 -10.19 7.00 21.56
CA ARG A 118 -11.05 5.81 21.55
C ARG A 118 -11.84 5.77 20.24
N ILE A 119 -11.72 4.67 19.50
CA ILE A 119 -12.56 4.43 18.32
C ILE A 119 -13.98 4.07 18.77
N MET A 120 -14.95 4.91 18.40
CA MET A 120 -16.37 4.67 18.71
C MET A 120 -17.08 3.88 17.61
N ALA A 121 -16.71 4.13 16.35
CA ALA A 121 -17.24 3.44 15.19
C ALA A 121 -16.32 3.67 13.98
N ALA A 122 -16.33 2.72 13.05
CA ALA A 122 -15.64 2.82 11.76
C ALA A 122 -16.58 2.29 10.66
N ARG A 123 -16.59 2.93 9.50
CA ARG A 123 -17.39 2.50 8.35
C ARG A 123 -16.72 2.85 7.03
N VAL A 124 -17.05 2.10 5.99
CA VAL A 124 -16.72 2.45 4.61
C VAL A 124 -17.80 3.40 4.05
N ALA A 125 -17.39 4.27 3.15
CA ALA A 125 -18.25 5.14 2.36
C ALA A 125 -17.73 5.19 0.92
N LEU A 126 -18.63 5.35 -0.04
CA LEU A 126 -18.24 5.52 -1.43
C LEU A 126 -17.41 6.81 -1.61
N PRO A 127 -16.49 6.88 -2.59
CA PRO A 127 -15.72 8.10 -2.86
C PRO A 127 -16.62 9.34 -3.07
N ASN A 128 -17.75 9.19 -3.77
CA ASN A 128 -18.70 10.27 -4.04
C ASN A 128 -19.77 10.46 -2.94
N ASP A 129 -19.64 9.81 -1.78
CA ASP A 129 -20.57 9.99 -0.67
C ASP A 129 -20.48 11.43 -0.11
N ARG A 130 -21.60 12.16 -0.16
CA ARG A 130 -21.73 13.55 0.30
C ARG A 130 -22.09 13.68 1.78
N SER A 131 -22.34 12.58 2.48
CA SER A 131 -22.70 12.60 3.90
C SER A 131 -21.62 13.23 4.79
N PHE A 132 -20.36 13.24 4.34
CA PHE A 132 -19.24 13.91 5.02
C PHE A 132 -19.15 15.42 4.75
N ALA A 133 -20.24 16.09 4.38
CA ALA A 133 -20.30 17.53 4.13
C ALA A 133 -20.41 18.39 5.41
N SER A 134 -20.87 17.80 6.52
CA SER A 134 -20.91 18.45 7.83
C SER A 134 -20.75 17.44 8.95
N PHE A 135 -20.35 17.89 10.14
CA PHE A 135 -20.21 17.01 11.31
C PHE A 135 -21.51 16.24 11.62
N ASN A 136 -22.65 16.95 11.63
CA ASN A 136 -23.94 16.33 11.96
C ASN A 136 -24.39 15.32 10.89
N ALA A 137 -24.22 15.64 9.61
CA ALA A 137 -24.55 14.73 8.52
C ALA A 137 -23.66 13.48 8.55
N ALA A 138 -22.35 13.65 8.78
CA ALA A 138 -21.39 12.56 8.88
C ALA A 138 -21.70 11.67 10.08
N ARG A 139 -21.95 12.25 11.26
CA ARG A 139 -22.29 11.51 12.48
C ARG A 139 -23.55 10.67 12.31
N ALA A 140 -24.56 11.20 11.62
CA ALA A 140 -25.82 10.48 11.38
C ALA A 140 -25.63 9.21 10.55
N THR A 141 -24.55 9.07 9.78
CA THR A 141 -24.29 7.86 9.00
C THR A 141 -23.99 6.64 9.84
N PHE A 142 -23.40 6.79 11.04
CA PHE A 142 -23.01 5.65 11.88
C PHE A 142 -24.20 4.91 12.49
N GLY A 143 -25.41 5.48 12.45
CA GLY A 143 -26.65 4.82 12.85
C GLY A 143 -27.39 4.11 11.71
N ARG A 144 -26.85 4.12 10.48
CA ARG A 144 -27.48 3.52 9.29
C ARG A 144 -26.90 2.14 9.00
N ALA A 145 -27.64 1.35 8.22
CA ALA A 145 -27.12 0.12 7.65
C ALA A 145 -25.77 0.38 6.92
N PRO A 146 -24.81 -0.54 7.04
CA PRO A 146 -23.46 -0.27 6.59
C PRO A 146 -23.28 -0.60 5.09
N LEU A 147 -23.49 0.43 4.26
CA LEU A 147 -23.51 0.44 2.79
C LEU A 147 -24.43 -0.63 2.17
#